data_AF-A0A8T1WSE2-F1
#
_entry.id   AF-A0A8T1WSE2-F1
#
_cell.length_a   1.000
_cell.length_b   1.000
_cell.length_c   1.000
_cell.angle_alpha   90.00
_cell.angle_beta   90.00
_cell.angle_gamma   90.00
#
_symmetry.space_group_name_H-M   'P 1'
#
loop_
_entity.id
_entity.type
_entity.pdbx_description
1 polymer ?
#
loop_
_entity_poly.entity_id
_entity_poly.type
_entity_poly.pdbx_seq_one_letter_code
_entity_poly.pdbx_strand_id
1 'polypeptide(L)'
;MVSAAASTESAGHSVILFYKYAEVAAPLELKQEQETLCERLGLVGRILISEEGINATLSSASRASIDEYIAFLCSHEVFAMRPEDFKHSFHAYEAPPFVGLIIKHVKEIVSTGGIVARPDMTASDEARGYLTPQQFHEAMRQAAADKEGTVVLDVRAHKEFLVGHFENAVDPKVKNFSEYYAFLQQRVDGMKDKKVLMYCTGGIRCEKASNFLRSQGVEDVHHLKGGIHKYLEAYQDGGFFRGKNFVFDKRVLMGAQNSNEVVGKCIECQKPYDEFSGRKVCTVCRDLVLVCDGCYYARHGEVHCTDHQYLKHCYVTFLQYLTPDELKEHQLALEEILSQLLEDKNSSKNKRRSIRNQLNKIKARLETIDADPEAAAATVALDPRPIHCRTCGLEACLGNCWGFWSDELLPPPQN
;
A
#
# COMPACT_ATOMS: atom_id res chain seq x y z
N MET A 1 13.20 -41.94 -32.68
CA MET A 1 12.20 -41.49 -31.69
C MET A 1 12.94 -40.72 -30.62
N VAL A 2 13.10 -39.41 -30.81
CA VAL A 2 13.71 -38.53 -29.82
C VAL A 2 12.57 -38.10 -28.91
N SER A 3 12.58 -38.62 -27.68
CA SER A 3 11.65 -38.26 -26.63
C SER A 3 11.82 -36.78 -26.33
N ALA A 4 10.78 -35.99 -26.61
CA ALA A 4 10.70 -34.60 -26.19
C ALA A 4 10.72 -34.58 -24.66
N ALA A 5 11.77 -34.02 -24.08
CA ALA A 5 11.79 -33.65 -22.68
C ALA A 5 10.63 -32.66 -22.47
N ALA A 6 9.59 -33.10 -21.77
CA ALA A 6 8.57 -32.22 -21.24
C ALA A 6 9.30 -31.23 -20.32
N SER A 7 9.44 -29.99 -20.79
CA SER A 7 9.86 -28.88 -19.96
C SER A 7 8.84 -28.79 -18.84
N THR A 8 9.26 -29.07 -17.61
CA THR A 8 8.50 -28.78 -16.41
C THR A 8 8.25 -27.27 -16.39
N GLU A 9 7.07 -26.85 -16.86
CA GLU A 9 6.59 -25.48 -16.67
C GLU A 9 6.64 -25.21 -15.16
N SER A 10 7.39 -24.19 -14.76
CA SER A 10 7.48 -23.80 -13.36
C SER A 10 6.08 -23.46 -12.87
N ALA A 11 5.60 -24.19 -11.85
CA ALA A 11 4.35 -23.87 -11.18
C ALA A 11 4.41 -22.42 -10.66
N GLY A 12 3.60 -21.53 -11.22
CA GLY A 12 3.63 -20.12 -10.86
C GLY A 12 2.98 -19.20 -11.89
N HIS A 13 2.96 -17.90 -11.57
CA HIS A 13 2.38 -16.85 -12.42
C HIS A 13 3.42 -15.81 -12.81
N SER A 14 3.48 -15.51 -14.10
CA SER A 14 4.14 -14.32 -14.61
C SER A 14 3.31 -13.10 -14.22
N VAL A 15 3.95 -12.06 -13.68
CA VAL A 15 3.29 -10.83 -13.25
C VAL A 15 3.90 -9.64 -13.97
N ILE A 16 3.06 -8.78 -14.53
CA ILE A 16 3.43 -7.51 -15.14
C ILE A 16 2.84 -6.34 -14.36
N LEU A 17 3.62 -5.28 -14.20
CA LEU A 17 3.21 -3.99 -13.66
C LEU A 17 3.54 -2.90 -14.69
N PHE A 18 2.58 -2.07 -15.03
CA PHE A 18 2.80 -0.96 -15.95
C PHE A 18 1.80 0.17 -15.70
N TYR A 19 2.13 1.34 -16.24
CA TYR A 19 1.20 2.46 -16.35
C TYR A 19 1.58 3.27 -17.58
N LYS A 20 0.62 4.03 -18.10
CA LYS A 20 0.83 4.98 -19.17
C LYS A 20 -0.12 6.16 -18.99
N TYR A 21 0.44 7.35 -18.87
CA TYR A 21 -0.33 8.58 -19.07
C TYR A 21 -0.53 8.77 -20.57
N ALA A 22 -1.79 8.86 -20.99
CA ALA A 22 -2.22 9.12 -22.36
C ALA A 22 -3.59 9.80 -22.31
N GLU A 23 -3.97 10.52 -23.36
CA GLU A 23 -5.34 11.03 -23.46
C GLU A 23 -6.27 9.91 -23.93
N VAL A 24 -7.15 9.47 -23.03
CA VAL A 24 -8.13 8.42 -23.32
C VAL A 24 -9.49 9.08 -23.52
N ALA A 25 -9.93 9.19 -24.78
CA ALA A 25 -11.18 9.86 -25.13
C ALA A 25 -12.43 9.11 -24.62
N ALA A 26 -12.41 7.77 -24.67
CA ALA A 26 -13.54 6.91 -24.29
C ALA A 26 -13.11 5.87 -23.24
N PRO A 27 -12.90 6.26 -21.96
CA PRO A 27 -12.37 5.36 -20.93
C PRO A 27 -13.29 4.16 -20.61
N LEU A 28 -14.61 4.31 -20.82
CA LEU A 28 -15.56 3.21 -20.65
C LEU A 28 -15.46 2.16 -21.78
N GLU A 29 -15.20 2.60 -23.00
CA GLU A 29 -14.98 1.69 -24.14
C GLU A 29 -13.65 0.95 -23.97
N LEU A 30 -12.59 1.67 -23.60
CA LEU A 30 -11.30 1.07 -23.27
C LEU A 30 -11.44 0.05 -22.13
N LYS A 31 -12.23 0.35 -21.10
CA LYS A 31 -12.52 -0.61 -20.02
C LYS A 31 -13.10 -1.91 -20.58
N GLN A 32 -14.11 -1.82 -21.45
CA GLN A 32 -14.73 -2.99 -22.05
C GLN A 32 -13.75 -3.80 -22.91
N GLU A 33 -12.90 -3.11 -23.68
CA GLU A 33 -11.85 -3.75 -24.48
C GLU A 33 -10.85 -4.50 -23.59
N GLN A 34 -10.39 -3.88 -22.50
CA GLN A 34 -9.48 -4.51 -21.55
C GLN A 34 -10.13 -5.70 -20.83
N GLU A 35 -11.42 -5.62 -20.49
CA GLU A 35 -12.19 -6.74 -19.92
C GLU A 35 -12.21 -7.93 -20.87
N THR A 36 -12.66 -7.72 -22.11
CA THR A 36 -12.73 -8.78 -23.12
C THR A 36 -11.37 -9.39 -23.42
N LEU A 37 -10.31 -8.57 -23.53
CA LEU A 37 -8.95 -9.06 -23.75
C LEU A 37 -8.43 -9.89 -22.58
N CYS A 38 -8.56 -9.38 -21.35
CA CYS A 38 -8.08 -10.07 -20.16
C CYS A 38 -8.82 -11.39 -19.92
N GLU A 39 -10.14 -11.42 -20.12
CA GLU A 39 -10.95 -12.64 -20.00
C GLU A 39 -10.53 -13.69 -21.02
N ARG A 40 -10.38 -13.30 -22.30
CA ARG A 40 -9.91 -14.18 -23.38
C ARG A 40 -8.54 -14.79 -23.07
N LEU A 41 -7.64 -13.99 -22.50
CA LEU A 41 -6.27 -14.40 -22.17
C LEU A 41 -6.14 -15.11 -20.82
N GLY A 42 -7.23 -15.21 -20.04
CA GLY A 42 -7.22 -15.78 -18.70
C GLY A 42 -6.34 -14.99 -17.72
N LEU A 43 -6.30 -13.66 -17.86
CA LEU A 43 -5.53 -12.80 -16.96
C LEU A 43 -6.34 -12.50 -15.69
N VAL A 44 -5.63 -12.45 -14.56
CA VAL A 44 -6.15 -11.93 -13.30
C VAL A 44 -5.29 -10.75 -12.85
N GLY A 45 -5.84 -9.86 -12.03
CA GLY A 45 -5.14 -8.64 -11.66
C GLY A 45 -6.05 -7.45 -11.53
N ARG A 46 -5.45 -6.26 -11.64
CA ARG A 46 -6.12 -4.99 -11.44
C ARG A 46 -5.74 -4.03 -12.54
N ILE A 47 -6.74 -3.35 -13.11
CA ILE A 47 -6.55 -2.26 -14.08
C ILE A 47 -7.37 -1.05 -13.62
N LEU A 48 -6.73 0.10 -13.55
CA LEU A 48 -7.37 1.40 -13.38
C LEU A 48 -7.29 2.14 -14.71
N ILE A 49 -8.43 2.61 -15.19
CA ILE A 49 -8.57 3.37 -16.42
C ILE A 49 -9.16 4.73 -16.09
N SER A 50 -8.62 5.77 -16.68
CA SER A 50 -9.12 7.14 -16.60
C SER A 50 -8.90 7.82 -17.93
N GLU A 51 -9.52 8.97 -18.11
CA GLU A 51 -9.25 9.95 -19.17
C GLU A 51 -7.76 10.33 -19.23
N GLU A 52 -7.03 10.22 -18.10
CA GLU A 52 -5.58 10.46 -18.04
C GLU A 52 -4.69 9.25 -18.35
N GLY A 53 -5.26 8.05 -18.59
CA GLY A 53 -4.48 6.89 -19.01
C GLY A 53 -4.88 5.55 -18.37
N ILE A 54 -3.89 4.67 -18.21
CA ILE A 54 -4.03 3.30 -17.67
C ILE A 54 -2.95 2.98 -16.63
N ASN A 55 -3.30 2.24 -15.58
CA ASN A 55 -2.38 1.70 -14.58
C ASN A 55 -2.82 0.28 -14.21
N ALA A 56 -1.92 -0.69 -14.31
CA ALA A 56 -2.29 -2.09 -14.16
C ALA A 56 -1.21 -2.95 -13.51
N THR A 57 -1.68 -3.98 -12.82
CA THR A 57 -0.87 -5.14 -12.44
C THR A 57 -1.65 -6.40 -12.80
N LEU A 58 -1.11 -7.20 -13.72
CA LEU A 58 -1.77 -8.39 -14.26
C LEU A 58 -0.87 -9.59 -14.08
N SER A 59 -1.47 -10.77 -13.95
CA SER A 59 -0.75 -12.03 -13.89
C SER A 59 -1.45 -13.15 -14.64
N SER A 60 -0.66 -14.11 -15.12
CA SER A 60 -1.14 -15.36 -15.67
C SER A 60 -0.10 -16.46 -15.46
N ALA A 61 -0.57 -17.71 -15.34
CA ALA A 61 0.29 -18.88 -15.43
C ALA A 61 0.88 -19.04 -16.85
N SER A 62 0.16 -18.57 -17.87
CA SER A 62 0.62 -18.58 -19.26
C SER A 62 1.50 -17.37 -19.55
N ARG A 63 2.80 -17.61 -19.79
CA ARG A 63 3.70 -16.55 -20.25
C ARG A 63 3.29 -15.99 -21.61
N ALA A 64 2.78 -16.85 -22.50
CA ALA A 64 2.29 -16.45 -23.81
C ALA A 64 1.10 -15.47 -23.70
N SER A 65 0.20 -15.65 -22.74
CA SER A 65 -0.91 -14.72 -22.49
C SER A 65 -0.41 -13.34 -22.06
N ILE A 66 0.65 -13.29 -21.25
CA ILE A 66 1.29 -12.03 -20.85
C ILE A 66 1.95 -11.35 -22.06
N ASP A 67 2.70 -12.11 -22.86
CA ASP A 67 3.41 -11.55 -24.00
C ASP A 67 2.42 -11.05 -25.08
N GLU A 68 1.29 -11.73 -25.28
CA GLU A 68 0.20 -11.27 -26.16
C GLU A 68 -0.44 -9.98 -25.67
N TYR A 69 -0.70 -9.85 -24.36
CA TYR A 69 -1.23 -8.63 -23.76
C TYR A 69 -0.25 -7.45 -23.91
N ILE A 70 1.05 -7.70 -23.73
CA ILE A 70 2.10 -6.69 -23.98
C ILE A 70 2.09 -6.26 -25.45
N ALA A 71 2.07 -7.21 -26.38
CA ALA A 71 2.05 -6.92 -27.81
C ALA A 71 0.82 -6.08 -28.22
N PHE A 72 -0.33 -6.37 -27.63
CA PHE A 72 -1.53 -5.56 -27.79
C PHE A 72 -1.30 -4.10 -27.35
N LEU A 73 -0.80 -3.85 -26.14
CA LEU A 73 -0.57 -2.47 -25.66
C LEU A 73 0.58 -1.74 -26.39
N CYS A 74 1.56 -2.47 -26.92
CA CYS A 74 2.60 -1.90 -27.76
C CYS A 74 2.06 -1.46 -29.13
N SER A 75 1.07 -2.16 -29.67
CA SER A 75 0.43 -1.84 -30.96
C SER A 75 -0.80 -0.93 -30.84
N HIS A 76 -1.33 -0.73 -29.63
CA HIS A 76 -2.49 0.10 -29.37
C HIS A 76 -2.21 1.59 -29.67
N GLU A 77 -3.02 2.21 -30.55
CA GLU A 77 -2.78 3.56 -31.07
C GLU A 77 -2.61 4.64 -29.99
N VAL A 78 -3.44 4.60 -28.94
CA VAL A 78 -3.39 5.59 -27.83
C VAL A 78 -2.15 5.42 -26.95
N PHE A 79 -1.72 4.18 -26.69
CA PHE A 79 -0.70 3.91 -25.68
C PHE A 79 0.69 3.76 -26.27
N ALA A 80 0.81 3.10 -27.43
CA ALA A 80 2.05 2.86 -28.16
C ALA A 80 3.22 2.53 -27.22
N MET A 81 2.97 1.62 -26.27
CA MET A 81 3.93 1.30 -25.22
C MET A 81 5.13 0.56 -25.81
N ARG A 82 6.21 0.51 -25.03
CA ARG A 82 7.38 -0.30 -25.38
C ARG A 82 7.48 -1.49 -24.42
N PRO A 83 8.10 -2.60 -24.84
CA PRO A 83 8.33 -3.74 -23.95
C PRO A 83 9.01 -3.34 -22.62
N GLU A 84 9.88 -2.33 -22.63
CA GLU A 84 10.59 -1.87 -21.44
C GLU A 84 9.70 -1.14 -20.40
N ASP A 85 8.51 -0.69 -20.81
CA ASP A 85 7.53 -0.05 -19.91
C ASP A 85 6.92 -1.06 -18.92
N PHE A 86 6.96 -2.35 -19.28
CA PHE A 86 6.45 -3.45 -18.48
C PHE A 86 7.51 -3.93 -17.49
N LYS A 87 7.13 -3.92 -16.22
CA LYS A 87 7.95 -4.42 -15.10
C LYS A 87 7.56 -5.87 -14.85
N HIS A 88 8.51 -6.78 -15.00
CA HIS A 88 8.25 -8.21 -14.89
C HIS A 88 8.64 -8.73 -13.52
N SER A 89 7.83 -9.64 -13.00
CA SER A 89 8.11 -10.40 -11.79
C SER A 89 7.43 -11.76 -11.85
N PHE A 90 7.76 -12.63 -10.90
CA PHE A 90 7.22 -13.98 -10.85
C PHE A 90 6.60 -14.26 -9.48
N HIS A 91 5.49 -14.99 -9.47
CA HIS A 91 4.86 -15.53 -8.27
C HIS A 91 4.97 -17.05 -8.31
N ALA A 92 5.80 -17.63 -7.45
CA ALA A 92 6.18 -19.05 -7.52
C ALA A 92 5.14 -20.02 -6.93
N TYR A 93 3.88 -19.60 -6.77
CA TYR A 93 2.80 -20.46 -6.27
C TYR A 93 1.76 -20.67 -7.36
N GLU A 94 1.15 -21.86 -7.38
CA GLU A 94 0.07 -22.20 -8.32
C GLU A 94 -1.14 -21.29 -8.18
N ALA A 95 -1.48 -20.91 -6.95
CA ALA A 95 -2.55 -19.96 -6.69
C ALA A 95 -2.15 -18.57 -7.22
N PRO A 96 -3.03 -17.87 -7.97
CA PRO A 96 -2.69 -16.57 -8.52
C PRO A 96 -2.41 -15.53 -7.42
N PRO A 97 -1.53 -14.55 -7.70
CA PRO A 97 -1.25 -13.45 -6.77
C PRO A 97 -2.40 -12.44 -6.69
N PHE A 98 -3.48 -12.67 -7.42
CA PHE A 98 -4.71 -11.90 -7.36
C PHE A 98 -5.87 -12.85 -7.18
N VAL A 99 -6.93 -12.32 -6.59
CA VAL A 99 -8.16 -13.07 -6.38
C VAL A 99 -8.95 -13.27 -7.68
N GLY A 100 -8.87 -12.29 -8.58
CA GLY A 100 -9.52 -12.30 -9.88
C GLY A 100 -9.14 -11.05 -10.66
N LEU A 101 -9.83 -10.81 -11.77
CA LEU A 101 -9.69 -9.60 -12.57
C LEU A 101 -10.60 -8.49 -12.01
N ILE A 102 -10.03 -7.31 -11.77
CA ILE A 102 -10.77 -6.11 -11.35
C ILE A 102 -10.36 -4.96 -12.25
N ILE A 103 -11.29 -4.47 -13.06
CA ILE A 103 -11.08 -3.31 -13.93
C ILE A 103 -12.02 -2.18 -13.50
N LYS A 104 -11.46 -1.01 -13.21
CA LYS A 104 -12.22 0.15 -12.72
C LYS A 104 -11.96 1.37 -13.58
N HIS A 105 -13.04 2.04 -13.98
CA HIS A 105 -12.99 3.44 -14.39
C HIS A 105 -12.88 4.32 -13.15
N VAL A 106 -11.88 5.18 -13.13
CA VAL A 106 -11.55 6.07 -12.01
C VAL A 106 -11.27 7.48 -12.54
N LYS A 107 -11.35 8.48 -11.66
CA LYS A 107 -11.03 9.87 -12.01
C LYS A 107 -9.53 10.10 -12.26
N GLU A 108 -8.69 9.29 -11.62
CA GLU A 108 -7.24 9.38 -11.71
C GLU A 108 -6.67 7.96 -11.60
N ILE A 109 -5.74 7.58 -12.48
CA ILE A 109 -5.06 6.27 -12.42
C ILE A 109 -4.11 6.14 -11.22
N VAL A 110 -3.80 7.28 -10.61
CA VAL A 110 -3.24 7.41 -9.26
C VAL A 110 -3.89 8.60 -8.58
N SER A 111 -4.69 8.33 -7.54
CA SER A 111 -5.52 9.36 -6.91
C SER A 111 -4.69 10.37 -6.13
N THR A 112 -4.78 11.63 -6.52
CA THR A 112 -4.24 12.78 -5.78
C THR A 112 -5.32 13.53 -5.01
N GLY A 113 -6.58 13.12 -5.17
CA GLY A 113 -7.73 13.88 -4.69
C GLY A 113 -8.08 15.06 -5.60
N GLY A 114 -7.66 15.02 -6.87
CA GLY A 114 -7.84 16.12 -7.82
C GLY A 114 -6.96 17.35 -7.56
N ILE A 115 -5.91 17.19 -6.75
CA ILE A 115 -5.00 18.29 -6.39
C ILE A 115 -4.02 18.58 -7.52
N VAL A 116 -3.63 17.55 -8.28
CA VAL A 116 -2.56 17.64 -9.27
C VAL A 116 -3.03 17.16 -10.63
N ALA A 117 -2.76 17.98 -11.64
CA ALA A 117 -3.02 17.64 -13.03
C ALA A 117 -2.16 16.46 -13.51
N ARG A 118 -2.59 15.83 -14.61
CA ARG A 118 -1.77 14.83 -15.29
C ARG A 118 -0.44 15.44 -15.77
N PRO A 119 0.63 14.63 -15.90
CA PRO A 119 1.89 15.10 -16.46
C PRO A 119 1.81 15.61 -17.89
N ASP A 120 2.77 16.45 -18.26
CA ASP A 120 3.01 16.81 -19.67
C ASP A 120 3.52 15.58 -20.43
N MET A 121 2.69 15.07 -21.34
CA MET A 121 2.97 13.88 -22.13
C MET A 121 3.79 14.19 -23.40
N THR A 122 4.00 15.48 -23.71
CA THR A 122 4.81 15.94 -24.86
C THR A 122 6.28 16.15 -24.50
N ALA A 123 6.58 16.34 -23.20
CA ALA A 123 7.93 16.51 -22.69
C ALA A 123 8.73 15.20 -22.74
N SER A 124 10.03 15.30 -23.06
CA SER A 124 10.94 14.14 -23.02
C SER A 124 11.14 13.64 -21.59
N ASP A 125 11.66 12.42 -21.45
CA ASP A 125 11.96 11.85 -20.14
C ASP A 125 12.94 12.73 -19.35
N GLU A 126 13.95 13.29 -20.02
CA GLU A 126 14.93 14.20 -19.40
C GLU A 126 14.27 15.48 -18.91
N ALA A 127 13.41 16.10 -19.72
CA ALA A 127 12.67 17.31 -19.34
C ALA A 127 11.70 17.05 -18.17
N ARG A 128 11.22 15.81 -18.04
CA ARG A 128 10.39 15.36 -16.91
C ARG A 128 11.21 14.94 -15.69
N GLY A 129 12.54 14.96 -15.78
CA GLY A 129 13.46 14.68 -14.67
C GLY A 129 13.68 13.20 -14.41
N TYR A 130 13.43 12.32 -15.38
CA TYR A 130 13.69 10.90 -15.23
C TYR A 130 15.19 10.59 -15.12
N LEU A 131 15.54 9.74 -14.17
CA LEU A 131 16.86 9.12 -14.05
C LEU A 131 16.73 7.62 -14.26
N THR A 132 17.57 7.04 -15.11
CA THR A 132 17.72 5.57 -15.19
C THR A 132 18.18 5.01 -13.84
N PRO A 133 18.03 3.69 -13.57
CA PRO A 133 18.56 3.09 -12.36
C PRO A 133 20.03 3.43 -12.08
N GLN A 134 20.88 3.46 -13.11
CA GLN A 134 22.30 3.78 -13.01
C GLN A 134 22.52 5.26 -12.65
N GLN A 135 21.82 6.18 -13.34
CA GLN A 135 21.90 7.62 -13.03
C GLN A 135 21.38 7.91 -11.62
N PHE A 136 20.29 7.26 -11.20
CA PHE A 136 19.73 7.42 -9.87
C PHE A 136 20.67 6.89 -8.79
N HIS A 137 21.33 5.74 -9.02
CA HIS A 137 22.32 5.20 -8.10
C HIS A 137 23.51 6.16 -7.92
N GLU A 138 23.98 6.78 -9.00
CA GLU A 138 25.05 7.78 -8.91
C GLU A 138 24.57 9.05 -8.19
N ALA A 139 23.34 9.51 -8.45
CA ALA A 139 22.75 10.62 -7.72
C ALA A 139 22.60 10.32 -6.21
N MET A 140 22.27 9.08 -5.83
CA MET A 140 22.25 8.63 -4.44
C MET A 140 23.65 8.63 -3.80
N ARG A 141 24.68 8.22 -4.56
CA ARG A 141 26.07 8.30 -4.11
C ARG A 141 26.48 9.74 -3.82
N GLN A 142 26.12 10.67 -4.70
CA GLN A 142 26.36 12.10 -4.51
C GLN A 142 25.60 12.65 -3.30
N ALA A 143 24.33 12.27 -3.13
CA ALA A 143 23.50 12.64 -1.99
C ALA A 143 24.09 12.16 -0.65
N ALA A 144 24.75 10.99 -0.64
CA ALA A 144 25.43 10.49 0.55
C ALA A 144 26.66 11.34 0.94
N ALA A 145 27.31 11.98 -0.04
CA ALA A 145 28.44 12.89 0.17
C ALA A 145 28.02 14.32 0.51
N ASP A 146 26.90 14.81 -0.06
CA ASP A 146 26.31 16.12 0.21
C ASP A 146 24.88 16.00 0.78
N LYS A 147 24.81 15.81 2.10
CA LYS A 147 23.55 15.60 2.82
C LYS A 147 22.70 16.88 2.95
N GLU A 148 23.29 18.06 2.74
CA GLU A 148 22.56 19.32 2.88
C GLU A 148 21.96 19.78 1.55
N GLY A 149 22.65 19.53 0.44
CA GLY A 149 22.22 19.92 -0.91
C GLY A 149 21.22 18.97 -1.59
N THR A 150 21.01 17.76 -1.06
CA THR A 150 20.07 16.78 -1.65
C THR A 150 19.00 16.30 -0.69
N VAL A 151 17.74 16.24 -1.15
CA VAL A 151 16.61 15.64 -0.45
C VAL A 151 16.13 14.41 -1.20
N VAL A 152 16.15 13.25 -0.53
CA VAL A 152 15.60 12.01 -1.07
C VAL A 152 14.20 11.82 -0.51
N LEU A 153 13.17 11.79 -1.35
CA LEU A 153 11.78 11.64 -0.93
C LEU A 153 11.24 10.26 -1.32
N ASP A 154 10.71 9.55 -0.32
CA ASP A 154 9.83 8.43 -0.57
C ASP A 154 8.43 8.95 -0.90
N VAL A 155 7.92 8.64 -2.09
CA VAL A 155 6.59 9.09 -2.54
C VAL A 155 5.51 8.05 -2.17
N ARG A 156 5.85 7.09 -1.31
CA ARG A 156 4.97 6.00 -0.91
C ARG A 156 4.27 6.27 0.43
N ALA A 157 3.32 5.40 0.79
CA ALA A 157 2.69 5.47 2.11
C ALA A 157 3.68 5.03 3.20
N HIS A 158 3.46 5.49 4.43
CA HIS A 158 4.30 5.18 5.59
C HIS A 158 4.58 3.68 5.76
N LYS A 159 3.55 2.84 5.63
CA LYS A 159 3.69 1.37 5.73
C LYS A 159 4.66 0.78 4.71
N GLU A 160 4.77 1.38 3.52
CA GLU A 160 5.69 0.92 2.46
C GLU A 160 7.12 1.31 2.80
N PHE A 161 7.33 2.47 3.44
CA PHE A 161 8.62 2.93 3.94
C PHE A 161 9.15 2.04 5.09
N LEU A 162 8.27 1.64 6.02
CA LEU A 162 8.63 0.86 7.20
C LEU A 162 9.39 -0.45 6.89
N VAL A 163 9.10 -1.07 5.74
CA VAL A 163 9.66 -2.39 5.38
C VAL A 163 10.80 -2.32 4.37
N GLY A 164 10.98 -1.18 3.71
CA GLY A 164 12.12 -0.95 2.83
C GLY A 164 12.09 0.44 2.23
N HIS A 165 13.24 1.08 2.10
CA HIS A 165 13.40 2.45 1.61
C HIS A 165 14.84 2.68 1.14
N PHE A 166 15.06 3.75 0.37
CA PHE A 166 16.42 4.17 0.06
C PHE A 166 17.08 4.81 1.29
N GLU A 167 18.39 4.63 1.42
CA GLU A 167 19.16 5.29 2.48
C GLU A 167 18.93 6.81 2.50
N ASN A 168 18.80 7.38 3.71
CA ASN A 168 18.53 8.80 3.95
C ASN A 168 17.21 9.34 3.35
N ALA A 169 16.32 8.48 2.85
CA ALA A 169 15.03 8.90 2.35
C ALA A 169 14.13 9.46 3.47
N VAL A 170 13.43 10.54 3.16
CA VAL A 170 12.42 11.15 4.03
C VAL A 170 11.14 10.34 3.96
N ASP A 171 10.73 9.79 5.09
CA ASP A 171 9.42 9.17 5.28
C ASP A 171 8.33 10.26 5.34
N PRO A 172 7.34 10.23 4.41
CA PRO A 172 6.29 11.22 4.43
C PRO A 172 5.30 11.05 5.59
N LYS A 173 5.29 9.88 6.25
CA LYS A 173 4.35 9.54 7.33
C LYS A 173 2.88 9.71 6.95
N VAL A 174 2.56 9.56 5.66
CA VAL A 174 1.19 9.63 5.14
C VAL A 174 0.57 8.24 5.01
N LYS A 175 -0.75 8.13 5.17
CA LYS A 175 -1.46 6.86 5.00
C LYS A 175 -1.77 6.56 3.54
N ASN A 176 -2.04 7.59 2.76
CA ASN A 176 -2.43 7.50 1.37
C ASN A 176 -1.76 8.59 0.54
N PHE A 177 -1.77 8.41 -0.78
CA PHE A 177 -1.07 9.31 -1.68
C PHE A 177 -1.73 10.70 -1.80
N SER A 178 -3.04 10.83 -1.58
CA SER A 178 -3.70 12.14 -1.55
C SER A 178 -3.21 13.03 -0.40
N GLU A 179 -2.85 12.45 0.75
CA GLU A 179 -2.25 13.17 1.88
C GLU A 179 -0.82 13.64 1.60
N TYR A 180 -0.14 13.06 0.60
CA TYR A 180 1.25 13.37 0.26
C TYR A 180 1.45 14.85 -0.10
N TYR A 181 0.48 15.48 -0.75
CA TYR A 181 0.59 16.88 -1.16
C TYR A 181 0.53 17.84 0.02
N ALA A 182 -0.20 17.50 1.09
CA ALA A 182 -0.14 18.27 2.33
C ALA A 182 1.25 18.17 2.99
N PHE A 183 1.88 16.99 2.92
CA PHE A 183 3.26 16.79 3.35
C PHE A 183 4.25 17.64 2.53
N LEU A 184 4.10 17.67 1.20
CA LEU A 184 4.95 18.46 0.31
C LEU A 184 4.78 19.97 0.55
N GLN A 185 3.54 20.47 0.62
CA GLN A 185 3.26 21.90 0.83
C GLN A 185 3.97 22.49 2.04
N GLN A 186 4.11 21.71 3.12
CA GLN A 186 4.80 22.15 4.34
C GLN A 186 6.33 22.18 4.20
N ARG A 187 6.90 21.64 3.12
CA ARG A 187 8.34 21.41 2.94
C ARG A 187 8.91 22.02 1.66
N VAL A 188 8.05 22.43 0.72
CA VAL A 188 8.44 22.99 -0.59
C VAL A 188 9.52 24.06 -0.46
N ASP A 189 9.36 25.02 0.44
CA ASP A 189 10.30 26.13 0.56
C ASP A 189 11.72 25.67 0.93
N GLY A 190 11.85 24.63 1.77
CA GLY A 190 13.14 24.05 2.13
C GLY A 190 13.79 23.21 1.02
N MET A 191 13.11 23.02 -0.11
CA MET A 191 13.59 22.25 -1.26
C MET A 191 13.94 23.09 -2.49
N LYS A 192 13.62 24.40 -2.50
CA LYS A 192 13.81 25.26 -3.68
C LYS A 192 15.27 25.34 -4.16
N ASP A 193 16.20 25.38 -3.21
CA ASP A 193 17.64 25.45 -3.49
C ASP A 193 18.34 24.08 -3.43
N LYS A 194 17.58 22.99 -3.48
CA LYS A 194 18.10 21.63 -3.30
C LYS A 194 17.77 20.74 -4.48
N LYS A 195 18.64 19.76 -4.71
CA LYS A 195 18.31 18.62 -5.57
C LYS A 195 17.30 17.72 -4.87
N VAL A 196 16.21 17.39 -5.54
CA VAL A 196 15.17 16.49 -5.04
C VAL A 196 15.20 15.20 -5.82
N LEU A 197 15.51 14.09 -5.16
CA LEU A 197 15.46 12.74 -5.71
C LEU A 197 14.23 12.02 -5.19
N MET A 198 13.38 11.51 -6.08
CA MET A 198 12.14 10.83 -5.67
C MET A 198 12.05 9.43 -6.22
N TYR A 199 11.36 8.57 -5.48
CA TYR A 199 11.07 7.21 -5.92
C TYR A 199 9.72 6.72 -5.37
N CYS A 200 9.18 5.72 -6.04
CA CYS A 200 8.10 4.89 -5.54
C CYS A 200 8.23 3.48 -6.12
N THR A 201 7.24 2.60 -5.91
CA THR A 201 7.29 1.21 -6.36
C THR A 201 7.55 1.06 -7.86
N GLY A 202 6.75 1.72 -8.70
CA GLY A 202 6.77 1.57 -10.16
C GLY A 202 6.94 2.86 -10.97
N GLY A 203 7.01 4.02 -10.32
CA GLY A 203 7.22 5.34 -10.95
C GLY A 203 6.00 6.26 -11.01
N ILE A 204 4.78 5.71 -11.12
CA ILE A 204 3.56 6.49 -11.38
C ILE A 204 3.28 7.63 -10.38
N ARG A 205 3.60 7.45 -9.09
CA ARG A 205 3.38 8.50 -8.08
C ARG A 205 4.38 9.65 -8.22
N CYS A 206 5.62 9.35 -8.62
CA CYS A 206 6.67 10.35 -8.81
C CYS A 206 6.35 11.32 -9.94
N GLU A 207 5.61 10.86 -10.95
CA GLU A 207 5.16 11.68 -12.08
C GLU A 207 4.31 12.87 -11.61
N LYS A 208 3.27 12.61 -10.80
CA LYS A 208 2.44 13.69 -10.26
C LYS A 208 3.15 14.50 -9.18
N ALA A 209 3.92 13.85 -8.30
CA ALA A 209 4.69 14.56 -7.28
C ALA A 209 5.73 15.53 -7.89
N SER A 210 6.38 15.14 -8.98
CA SER A 210 7.38 15.98 -9.65
C SER A 210 6.75 17.20 -10.32
N ASN A 211 5.62 17.03 -11.00
CA ASN A 211 4.88 18.17 -11.55
C ASN A 211 4.38 19.12 -10.48
N PHE A 212 3.89 18.58 -9.36
CA PHE A 212 3.51 19.40 -8.22
C PHE A 212 4.68 20.24 -7.74
N LEU A 213 5.83 19.64 -7.43
CA LEU A 213 7.01 20.36 -6.94
C LEU A 213 7.49 21.45 -7.91
N ARG A 214 7.54 21.15 -9.21
CA ARG A 214 7.90 22.14 -10.24
C ARG A 214 6.90 23.29 -10.31
N SER A 215 5.60 23.01 -10.20
CA SER A 215 4.56 24.05 -10.13
C SER A 215 4.69 24.95 -8.90
N GLN A 216 5.35 24.48 -7.84
CA GLN A 216 5.61 25.24 -6.63
C GLN A 216 7.01 25.92 -6.62
N GLY A 217 7.74 25.87 -7.74
CA GLY A 217 9.02 26.55 -7.93
C GLY A 217 10.25 25.77 -7.46
N VAL A 218 10.15 24.44 -7.32
CA VAL A 218 11.35 23.59 -7.13
C VAL A 218 11.88 23.18 -8.51
N GLU A 219 13.11 23.55 -8.83
CA GLU A 219 13.66 23.39 -10.19
C GLU A 219 14.38 22.05 -10.39
N ASP A 220 15.30 21.67 -9.49
CA ASP A 220 16.12 20.45 -9.59
C ASP A 220 15.38 19.21 -9.04
N VAL A 221 14.33 18.80 -9.76
CA VAL A 221 13.48 17.65 -9.38
C VAL A 221 13.74 16.47 -10.31
N HIS A 222 14.14 15.35 -9.71
CA HIS A 222 14.43 14.10 -10.42
C HIS A 222 13.74 12.89 -9.79
N HIS A 223 13.47 11.87 -10.59
CA HIS A 223 12.89 10.63 -10.10
C HIS A 223 13.32 9.38 -10.85
N LEU A 224 13.31 8.27 -10.11
CA LEU A 224 13.73 6.96 -10.59
C LEU A 224 12.77 6.40 -11.66
N LYS A 225 13.28 6.26 -12.88
CA LYS A 225 12.56 5.65 -14.01
C LYS A 225 12.26 4.18 -13.71
N GLY A 226 10.98 3.82 -13.77
CA GLY A 226 10.50 2.48 -13.45
C GLY A 226 10.46 2.12 -11.96
N GLY A 227 10.79 3.07 -11.07
CA GLY A 227 10.69 2.92 -9.62
C GLY A 227 11.65 1.87 -9.03
N ILE A 228 11.40 1.53 -7.76
CA ILE A 228 12.17 0.54 -7.00
C ILE A 228 12.28 -0.78 -7.78
N HIS A 229 11.23 -1.15 -8.52
CA HIS A 229 11.21 -2.39 -9.32
C HIS A 229 12.38 -2.46 -10.32
N LYS A 230 12.52 -1.45 -11.20
CA LYS A 230 13.63 -1.41 -12.17
C LYS A 230 14.98 -1.21 -11.52
N TYR A 231 15.01 -0.53 -10.37
CA TYR A 231 16.25 -0.37 -9.62
C TYR A 231 16.76 -1.70 -9.04
N LEU A 232 15.90 -2.53 -8.46
CA LEU A 232 16.28 -3.84 -7.93
C LEU A 232 16.58 -4.86 -9.04
N GLU A 233 16.00 -4.70 -10.24
CA GLU A 233 16.43 -5.46 -11.43
C GLU A 233 17.90 -5.15 -11.79
N ALA A 234 18.30 -3.87 -11.71
CA ALA A 234 19.65 -3.42 -12.03
C ALA A 234 20.67 -3.66 -10.90
N TYR A 235 20.24 -3.58 -9.64
CA TYR A 235 21.06 -3.74 -8.43
C TYR A 235 20.48 -4.86 -7.56
N GLN A 236 20.82 -6.10 -7.90
CA GLN A 236 20.27 -7.30 -7.25
C GLN A 236 20.74 -7.51 -5.79
N ASP A 237 21.80 -6.82 -5.39
CA ASP A 237 22.29 -6.70 -4.02
C ASP A 237 21.55 -5.61 -3.21
N GLY A 238 20.65 -4.87 -3.86
CA GLY A 238 19.88 -3.78 -3.28
C GLY A 238 20.51 -2.40 -3.46
N GLY A 239 21.79 -2.27 -3.81
CA GLY A 239 22.47 -0.97 -3.94
C GLY A 239 22.25 -0.06 -2.72
N PHE A 240 21.60 1.11 -2.89
CA PHE A 240 21.17 2.01 -1.82
C PHE A 240 19.76 1.74 -1.25
N PHE A 241 19.00 0.81 -1.82
CA PHE A 241 17.71 0.38 -1.28
C PHE A 241 17.93 -0.68 -0.20
N ARG A 242 17.30 -0.47 0.95
CA ARG A 242 17.39 -1.35 2.12
C ARG A 242 16.02 -1.98 2.38
N GLY A 243 15.99 -3.24 2.81
CA GLY A 243 14.73 -3.95 3.09
C GLY A 243 13.99 -4.47 1.85
N LYS A 244 12.65 -4.51 1.94
CA LYS A 244 11.76 -5.09 0.94
C LYS A 244 10.82 -4.04 0.33
N ASN A 245 10.57 -4.16 -0.97
CA ASN A 245 9.63 -3.32 -1.71
C ASN A 245 8.19 -3.84 -1.52
N PHE A 246 7.31 -3.00 -0.99
CA PHE A 246 5.89 -3.32 -0.85
C PHE A 246 5.18 -3.35 -2.22
N VAL A 247 4.39 -4.40 -2.46
CA VAL A 247 3.58 -4.59 -3.67
C VAL A 247 2.11 -4.84 -3.34
N PHE A 248 1.23 -4.43 -4.25
CA PHE A 248 -0.22 -4.35 -4.04
C PHE A 248 -0.96 -5.60 -4.52
N ASP A 249 -0.42 -6.77 -4.20
CA ASP A 249 -0.92 -8.09 -4.60
C ASP A 249 -0.54 -9.16 -3.56
N LYS A 250 -0.84 -10.44 -3.85
CA LYS A 250 -0.68 -11.48 -2.85
C LYS A 250 0.77 -11.78 -2.42
N ARG A 251 1.76 -11.14 -3.01
CA ARG A 251 3.17 -11.26 -2.60
C ARG A 251 3.51 -10.38 -1.40
N VAL A 252 2.74 -9.30 -1.15
CA VAL A 252 2.98 -8.25 -0.14
C VAL A 252 4.29 -7.47 -0.32
N LEU A 253 5.41 -8.18 -0.46
CA LEU A 253 6.77 -7.69 -0.36
C LEU A 253 7.63 -8.41 -1.39
N MET A 254 8.53 -7.67 -2.04
CA MET A 254 9.57 -8.20 -2.92
C MET A 254 10.91 -7.61 -2.49
N GLY A 255 11.86 -8.45 -2.09
CA GLY A 255 13.22 -8.02 -1.74
C GLY A 255 14.15 -8.01 -2.95
N ALA A 256 15.36 -7.47 -2.75
CA ALA A 256 16.46 -7.75 -3.66
C ALA A 256 16.83 -9.24 -3.58
N GLN A 257 17.25 -9.85 -4.68
CA GLN A 257 17.54 -11.29 -4.74
C GLN A 257 18.62 -11.71 -3.72
N ASN A 258 19.60 -10.83 -3.49
CA ASN A 258 20.77 -11.11 -2.65
C ASN A 258 20.80 -10.28 -1.36
N SER A 259 19.66 -9.80 -0.87
CA SER A 259 19.58 -9.08 0.42
C SER A 259 18.40 -9.56 1.27
N ASN A 260 18.70 -9.92 2.51
CA ASN A 260 17.73 -10.30 3.54
C ASN A 260 17.69 -9.28 4.69
N GLU A 261 18.11 -8.05 4.42
CA GLU A 261 18.13 -7.01 5.44
C GLU A 261 16.72 -6.70 5.93
N VAL A 262 16.55 -6.68 7.26
CA VAL A 262 15.28 -6.34 7.91
C VAL A 262 15.42 -4.93 8.50
N VAL A 263 14.90 -3.94 7.79
CA VAL A 263 14.87 -2.54 8.27
C VAL A 263 13.65 -2.24 9.14
N GLY A 264 12.59 -3.04 8.97
CA GLY A 264 11.35 -2.88 9.70
C GLY A 264 11.47 -3.29 11.16
N LYS A 265 10.58 -2.74 11.99
CA LYS A 265 10.50 -3.03 13.42
C LYS A 265 9.06 -3.27 13.83
N CYS A 266 8.86 -4.23 14.71
CA CYS A 266 7.58 -4.44 15.35
C CYS A 266 7.17 -3.17 16.11
N ILE A 267 5.98 -2.65 15.83
CA ILE A 267 5.50 -1.40 16.46
C ILE A 267 5.43 -1.50 18.00
N GLU A 268 5.18 -2.68 18.55
CA GLU A 268 5.03 -2.87 20.00
C GLU A 268 6.37 -3.10 20.71
N CYS A 269 7.21 -4.02 20.22
CA CYS A 269 8.43 -4.44 20.94
C CYS A 269 9.74 -4.00 20.26
N GLN A 270 9.66 -3.29 19.14
CA GLN A 270 10.80 -2.74 18.39
C GLN A 270 11.80 -3.77 17.82
N LYS A 271 11.57 -5.07 18.02
CA LYS A 271 12.41 -6.12 17.41
C LYS A 271 12.33 -6.05 15.88
N PRO A 272 13.39 -6.42 15.15
CA PRO A 272 13.38 -6.50 13.69
C PRO A 272 12.19 -7.34 13.20
N TYR A 273 11.39 -6.77 12.30
CA TYR A 273 10.22 -7.42 11.71
C TYR A 273 9.80 -6.68 10.45
N ASP A 274 9.58 -7.38 9.34
CA ASP A 274 9.28 -6.77 8.04
C ASP A 274 8.12 -7.43 7.30
N GLU A 275 7.33 -8.29 7.94
CA GLU A 275 6.19 -8.95 7.29
C GLU A 275 4.86 -8.25 7.58
N PHE A 276 4.05 -8.05 6.54
CA PHE A 276 2.64 -7.68 6.69
C PHE A 276 1.72 -8.86 6.45
N SER A 277 0.56 -8.83 7.07
CA SER A 277 -0.53 -9.80 6.85
C SER A 277 -1.86 -9.08 6.89
N GLY A 278 -2.83 -9.50 6.06
CA GLY A 278 -4.20 -9.00 6.12
C GLY A 278 -4.92 -9.26 7.45
N ARG A 279 -4.36 -10.08 8.35
CA ARG A 279 -4.82 -10.22 9.75
C ARG A 279 -4.39 -9.06 10.64
N LYS A 280 -3.21 -8.51 10.36
CA LYS A 280 -2.52 -7.53 11.21
C LYS A 280 -2.89 -6.14 10.75
N VAL A 281 -4.14 -5.77 10.99
CA VAL A 281 -4.70 -4.47 10.59
C VAL A 281 -5.14 -3.69 11.81
N CYS A 282 -5.05 -2.37 11.72
CA CYS A 282 -5.35 -1.48 12.83
C CYS A 282 -6.83 -1.63 13.25
N THR A 283 -7.07 -1.81 14.54
CA THR A 283 -8.40 -1.91 15.14
C THR A 283 -9.32 -0.72 14.80
N VAL A 284 -8.74 0.46 14.55
CA VAL A 284 -9.48 1.70 14.30
C VAL A 284 -9.71 1.94 12.80
N CYS A 285 -8.64 1.95 11.99
CA CYS A 285 -8.72 2.36 10.59
C CYS A 285 -8.46 1.25 9.58
N ARG A 286 -8.19 0.02 10.02
CA ARG A 286 -7.90 -1.17 9.19
C ARG A 286 -6.68 -1.03 8.27
N ASP A 287 -5.77 -0.09 8.55
CA ASP A 287 -4.49 -0.01 7.85
C ASP A 287 -3.55 -1.13 8.33
N LEU A 288 -2.65 -1.60 7.47
CA LEU A 288 -1.70 -2.65 7.82
C LEU A 288 -0.77 -2.19 8.96
N VAL A 289 -0.54 -3.08 9.92
CA VAL A 289 0.30 -2.82 11.09
C VAL A 289 1.49 -3.77 11.04
N LEU A 290 2.69 -3.20 11.14
CA LEU A 290 3.92 -3.97 11.19
C LEU A 290 4.14 -4.45 12.62
N VAL A 291 3.65 -5.65 12.93
CA VAL A 291 3.65 -6.23 14.27
C VAL A 291 4.01 -7.70 14.22
N CYS A 292 4.97 -8.09 15.05
CA CYS A 292 5.39 -9.49 15.11
C CYS A 292 4.30 -10.40 15.69
N ASP A 293 4.35 -11.69 15.39
CA ASP A 293 3.36 -12.65 15.87
C ASP A 293 3.22 -12.65 17.39
N GLY A 294 4.34 -12.68 18.13
CA GLY A 294 4.30 -12.66 19.60
C GLY A 294 3.50 -11.48 20.17
N CYS A 295 3.71 -10.26 19.64
CA CYS A 295 2.95 -9.10 20.06
C CYS A 295 1.50 -9.12 19.55
N TYR A 296 1.26 -9.60 18.32
CA TYR A 296 -0.09 -9.72 17.78
C TYR A 296 -0.96 -10.69 18.62
N TYR A 297 -0.42 -11.85 18.98
CA TYR A 297 -1.09 -12.84 19.82
C TYR A 297 -1.22 -12.38 21.28
N ALA A 298 -0.19 -11.75 21.85
CA ALA A 298 -0.27 -11.16 23.20
C ALA A 298 -1.31 -10.03 23.31
N ARG A 299 -1.65 -9.42 22.17
CA ARG A 299 -2.69 -8.39 22.03
C ARG A 299 -4.05 -8.96 21.64
N HIS A 300 -4.20 -10.28 21.55
CA HIS A 300 -5.42 -10.95 21.08
C HIS A 300 -5.92 -10.42 19.71
N GLY A 301 -4.98 -10.05 18.83
CA GLY A 301 -5.27 -9.46 17.53
C GLY A 301 -5.70 -8.00 17.53
N GLU A 302 -5.75 -7.33 18.69
CA GLU A 302 -6.10 -5.91 18.84
C GLU A 302 -4.84 -5.02 18.77
N VAL A 303 -4.45 -4.68 17.54
CA VAL A 303 -3.24 -3.89 17.23
C VAL A 303 -3.58 -2.56 16.57
N HIS A 304 -2.72 -1.57 16.74
CA HIS A 304 -2.99 -0.19 16.30
C HIS A 304 -1.83 0.36 15.47
N CYS A 305 -2.14 1.04 14.36
CA CYS A 305 -1.11 1.71 13.57
C CYS A 305 -0.52 2.91 14.34
N THR A 306 0.57 3.49 13.84
CA THR A 306 1.26 4.66 14.44
C THR A 306 0.29 5.76 14.86
N ASP A 307 -0.64 6.14 13.98
CA ASP A 307 -1.62 7.20 14.24
C ASP A 307 -2.64 6.88 15.34
N HIS A 308 -2.81 5.61 15.72
CA HIS A 308 -3.80 5.15 16.69
C HIS A 308 -3.17 4.48 17.91
N GLN A 309 -1.84 4.55 18.08
CA GLN A 309 -1.16 3.99 19.24
C GLN A 309 -1.68 4.58 20.57
N TYR A 310 -2.13 5.84 20.57
CA TYR A 310 -2.76 6.48 21.73
C TYR A 310 -4.07 5.82 22.19
N LEU A 311 -4.68 4.96 21.36
CA LEU A 311 -5.93 4.25 21.66
C LEU A 311 -5.71 2.78 22.06
N LYS A 312 -4.46 2.31 22.10
CA LYS A 312 -4.17 0.87 22.17
C LYS A 312 -4.68 0.18 23.44
N HIS A 313 -4.86 0.93 24.52
CA HIS A 313 -5.29 0.41 25.81
C HIS A 313 -6.79 0.51 26.07
N CYS A 314 -7.56 1.17 25.19
CA CYS A 314 -8.98 1.42 25.46
C CYS A 314 -9.90 1.22 24.24
N TYR A 315 -9.34 1.13 23.03
CA TYR A 315 -10.11 0.88 21.81
C TYR A 315 -9.85 -0.53 21.30
N VAL A 316 -10.80 -1.43 21.55
CA VAL A 316 -10.81 -2.82 21.07
C VAL A 316 -12.14 -3.14 20.40
N THR A 317 -12.21 -4.14 19.53
CA THR A 317 -13.48 -4.47 18.83
C THR A 317 -14.20 -5.65 19.42
N PHE A 318 -13.46 -6.65 19.88
CA PHE A 318 -14.07 -7.82 20.49
C PHE A 318 -14.32 -7.59 21.99
N LEU A 319 -15.26 -6.69 22.28
CA LEU A 319 -15.66 -6.29 23.64
C LEU A 319 -16.30 -7.45 24.43
N GLN A 320 -16.71 -8.54 23.76
CA GLN A 320 -17.31 -9.69 24.41
C GLN A 320 -16.36 -10.39 25.39
N TYR A 321 -15.05 -10.25 25.22
CA TYR A 321 -14.02 -10.86 26.05
C TYR A 321 -13.55 -10.00 27.23
N LEU A 322 -14.15 -8.81 27.42
CA LEU A 322 -13.82 -7.93 28.53
C LEU A 322 -14.83 -8.06 29.66
N THR A 323 -14.31 -7.99 30.89
CA THR A 323 -15.09 -7.88 32.12
C THR A 323 -15.80 -6.52 32.20
N PRO A 324 -16.86 -6.39 33.02
CA PRO A 324 -17.49 -5.10 33.28
C PRO A 324 -16.53 -4.02 33.78
N ASP A 325 -15.54 -4.40 34.58
CA ASP A 325 -14.56 -3.45 35.14
C ASP A 325 -13.56 -2.97 34.07
N GLU A 326 -13.02 -3.88 33.25
CA GLU A 326 -12.18 -3.51 32.09
C GLU A 326 -12.95 -2.60 31.11
N LEU A 327 -14.24 -2.88 30.87
CA LEU A 327 -15.09 -2.04 30.02
C LEU A 327 -15.26 -0.62 30.58
N LYS A 328 -15.45 -0.48 31.90
CA LYS A 328 -15.54 0.84 32.57
C LYS A 328 -14.20 1.57 32.53
N GLU A 329 -13.07 0.88 32.74
CA GLU A 329 -11.73 1.47 32.59
C GLU A 329 -11.51 1.98 31.17
N HIS A 330 -11.86 1.19 30.16
CA HIS A 330 -11.79 1.60 28.76
C HIS A 330 -12.70 2.80 28.47
N GLN A 331 -13.91 2.82 29.03
CA GLN A 331 -14.85 3.93 28.89
C GLN A 331 -14.24 5.24 29.45
N LEU A 332 -13.74 5.22 30.68
CA LEU A 332 -13.13 6.39 31.33
C LEU A 332 -11.94 6.91 30.52
N ALA A 333 -11.05 6.02 30.06
CA ALA A 333 -9.92 6.41 29.22
C ALA A 333 -10.35 7.04 27.89
N LEU A 334 -11.40 6.50 27.24
CA LEU A 334 -11.93 7.07 26.01
C LEU A 334 -12.63 8.41 26.23
N GLU A 335 -13.31 8.60 27.35
CA GLU A 335 -13.94 9.88 27.73
C GLU A 335 -12.88 10.96 27.96
N GLU A 336 -11.78 10.64 28.64
CA GLU A 336 -10.64 11.54 28.84
C GLU A 336 -10.03 11.96 27.49
N ILE A 337 -9.73 10.99 26.62
CA ILE A 337 -9.20 11.25 25.28
C ILE A 337 -10.18 12.09 24.45
N LEU A 338 -11.48 11.82 24.54
CA LEU A 338 -12.49 12.62 23.85
C LEU A 338 -12.51 14.07 24.33
N SER A 339 -12.37 14.29 25.64
CA SER A 339 -12.28 15.64 26.23
C SER A 339 -11.08 16.40 25.67
N GLN A 340 -9.88 15.79 25.69
CA GLN A 340 -8.66 16.38 25.13
C GLN A 340 -8.82 16.74 23.64
N LEU A 341 -9.46 15.86 22.85
CA LEU A 341 -9.71 16.09 21.42
C LEU A 341 -10.80 17.12 21.12
N LEU A 342 -11.63 17.48 22.10
CA LEU A 342 -12.61 18.57 21.98
C LEU A 342 -11.97 19.93 22.26
N GLU A 343 -10.96 19.97 23.13
CA GLU A 343 -10.17 21.17 23.43
C GLU A 343 -9.19 21.53 22.30
N ASP A 344 -8.64 20.53 21.62
CA ASP A 344 -7.78 20.73 20.45
C ASP A 344 -8.58 21.22 19.24
N LYS A 345 -8.42 22.51 18.91
CA LYS A 345 -9.07 23.16 17.76
C LYS A 345 -8.68 22.56 16.40
N ASN A 346 -7.53 21.88 16.32
CA ASN A 346 -7.03 21.22 15.12
C ASN A 346 -7.40 19.73 15.05
N SER A 347 -8.06 19.19 16.08
CA SER A 347 -8.42 17.79 16.14
C SER A 347 -9.44 17.41 15.06
N SER A 348 -9.18 16.28 14.40
CA SER A 348 -10.02 15.76 13.32
C SER A 348 -11.40 15.32 13.84
N LYS A 349 -12.45 15.76 13.14
CA LYS A 349 -13.84 15.30 13.36
C LYS A 349 -13.96 13.77 13.33
N ASN A 350 -13.17 13.10 12.49
CA ASN A 350 -13.18 11.65 12.37
C ASN A 350 -12.64 10.96 13.62
N LYS A 351 -11.57 11.50 14.24
CA LYS A 351 -11.04 10.95 15.51
C LYS A 351 -12.10 10.98 16.61
N ARG A 352 -12.79 12.12 16.78
CA ARG A 352 -13.89 12.26 17.74
C ARG A 352 -15.05 11.32 17.44
N ARG A 353 -15.43 11.16 16.16
CA ARG A 353 -16.47 10.21 15.75
C ARG A 353 -16.12 8.78 16.12
N SER A 354 -14.89 8.33 15.83
CA SER A 354 -14.45 6.98 16.18
C SER A 354 -14.53 6.69 17.67
N ILE A 355 -14.09 7.63 18.52
CA ILE A 355 -14.16 7.46 19.97
C ILE A 355 -15.60 7.39 20.48
N ARG A 356 -16.48 8.28 20.02
CA ARG A 356 -17.91 8.22 20.38
C ARG A 356 -18.57 6.91 19.96
N ASN A 357 -18.25 6.41 18.77
CA ASN A 357 -18.75 5.13 18.31
C ASN A 357 -18.29 3.99 19.24
N GLN A 358 -17.05 4.04 19.72
CA GLN A 358 -16.54 3.04 20.65
C GLN A 358 -17.20 3.12 22.02
N LEU A 359 -17.40 4.33 22.56
CA LEU A 359 -18.14 4.55 23.82
C LEU A 359 -19.56 3.98 23.74
N ASN A 360 -20.26 4.21 22.62
CA ASN A 360 -21.59 3.65 22.41
C ASN A 360 -21.59 2.12 22.40
N LYS A 361 -20.57 1.49 21.79
CA LYS A 361 -20.41 0.03 21.78
C LYS A 361 -20.13 -0.53 23.18
N ILE A 362 -19.29 0.15 23.96
CA ILE A 362 -19.01 -0.23 25.36
C ILE A 362 -20.30 -0.15 26.19
N LYS A 363 -21.06 0.95 26.06
CA LYS A 363 -22.33 1.12 26.75
C LYS A 363 -23.33 -0.01 26.42
N ALA A 364 -23.52 -0.30 25.12
CA ALA A 364 -24.40 -1.39 24.69
C ALA A 364 -23.93 -2.76 25.19
N ARG A 365 -22.61 -2.98 25.28
CA ARG A 365 -22.06 -4.21 25.84
C ARG A 365 -22.34 -4.33 27.35
N LEU A 366 -22.17 -3.25 28.13
CA LEU A 366 -22.50 -3.24 29.56
C LEU A 366 -23.99 -3.57 29.78
N GLU A 367 -24.89 -2.95 29.01
CA GLU A 367 -26.34 -3.26 29.05
C GLU A 367 -26.63 -4.74 28.73
N THR A 368 -25.89 -5.33 27.78
CA THR A 368 -26.01 -6.77 27.45
C THR A 368 -25.52 -7.66 28.59
N ILE A 369 -24.47 -7.27 29.30
CA ILE A 369 -23.95 -8.02 30.45
C ILE A 369 -24.94 -7.97 31.62
N ASP A 370 -25.53 -6.80 31.88
CA ASP A 370 -26.54 -6.65 32.95
C ASP A 370 -27.79 -7.51 32.69
N ALA A 371 -28.12 -7.76 31.41
CA ALA A 371 -29.25 -8.61 31.01
C ALA A 371 -28.98 -10.12 31.16
N ASP A 372 -27.75 -10.58 30.93
CA ASP A 372 -27.34 -11.99 31.07
C ASP A 372 -25.88 -12.11 31.57
N PRO A 373 -25.66 -11.98 32.89
CA PRO A 373 -24.33 -12.01 33.48
C PRO A 373 -23.63 -13.36 33.33
N GLU A 374 -24.37 -14.47 33.35
CA GLU A 374 -23.82 -15.82 33.28
C GLU A 374 -23.25 -16.12 31.89
N ALA A 375 -23.99 -15.80 30.82
CA ALA A 375 -23.50 -15.96 29.45
C ALA A 375 -22.30 -15.06 29.17
N ALA A 376 -22.29 -13.83 29.70
CA ALA A 376 -21.15 -12.93 29.61
C ALA A 376 -19.91 -13.50 30.32
N ALA A 377 -20.06 -14.00 31.55
CA ALA A 377 -18.97 -14.61 32.30
C ALA A 377 -18.40 -15.84 31.59
N ALA A 378 -19.25 -16.69 31.02
CA ALA A 378 -18.81 -17.86 30.23
C ALA A 378 -17.95 -17.47 29.02
N THR A 379 -18.30 -16.37 28.34
CA THR A 379 -17.53 -15.87 27.19
C THR A 379 -16.19 -15.27 27.61
N VAL A 380 -16.16 -14.53 28.71
CA VAL A 380 -14.93 -13.92 29.27
C VAL A 380 -13.94 -14.99 29.77
N ALA A 381 -14.46 -16.13 30.26
CA ALA A 381 -13.67 -17.25 30.78
C ALA A 381 -12.99 -18.11 29.70
N LEU A 382 -13.19 -17.84 28.40
CA LEU A 382 -12.55 -18.59 27.32
C LEU A 382 -11.02 -18.37 27.33
N ASP A 383 -10.28 -19.49 27.43
CA ASP A 383 -8.81 -19.53 27.39
C ASP A 383 -8.32 -20.67 26.48
N PRO A 384 -7.53 -20.40 25.42
CA PRO A 384 -7.14 -19.07 24.95
C PRO A 384 -8.34 -18.29 24.38
N ARG A 385 -8.33 -16.97 24.59
CA ARG A 385 -9.29 -16.06 23.94
C ARG A 385 -9.19 -16.21 22.41
N PRO A 386 -10.30 -16.47 21.69
CA PRO A 386 -10.29 -16.56 20.24
C PRO A 386 -9.81 -15.25 19.59
N ILE A 387 -9.08 -15.38 18.48
CA ILE A 387 -8.66 -14.24 17.66
C ILE A 387 -9.42 -14.31 16.33
N HIS A 388 -10.12 -13.24 16.01
CA HIS A 388 -10.97 -13.15 14.82
C HIS A 388 -10.38 -12.22 13.75
N CYS A 389 -10.55 -12.54 12.46
CA CYS A 389 -10.22 -11.61 11.37
C CYS A 389 -11.05 -10.33 11.54
N ARG A 390 -10.36 -9.19 11.51
CA ARG A 390 -10.96 -7.86 11.66
C ARG A 390 -11.83 -7.42 10.50
N THR A 391 -11.75 -8.12 9.38
CA THR A 391 -12.51 -7.84 8.17
C THR A 391 -13.75 -8.70 8.03
N CYS A 392 -13.67 -10.02 8.28
CA CYS A 392 -14.78 -10.96 8.10
C CYS A 392 -15.29 -11.60 9.40
N GLY A 393 -14.66 -11.37 10.56
CA GLY A 393 -15.07 -11.94 11.84
C GLY A 393 -14.70 -13.40 12.09
N LEU A 394 -14.19 -14.13 11.08
CA LEU A 394 -13.85 -15.55 11.22
C LEU A 394 -12.52 -15.76 11.95
N GLU A 395 -12.47 -16.76 12.83
CA GLU A 395 -11.27 -17.15 13.60
C GLU A 395 -10.18 -17.77 12.71
N ALA A 396 -10.58 -18.66 11.80
CA ALA A 396 -9.66 -19.39 10.91
C ALA A 396 -9.12 -18.53 9.76
N CYS A 397 -9.52 -17.26 9.65
CA CYS A 397 -9.15 -16.45 8.51
C CYS A 397 -7.69 -15.97 8.59
N LEU A 398 -6.91 -16.33 7.58
CA LEU A 398 -5.49 -15.99 7.46
C LEU A 398 -5.20 -14.57 6.94
N GLY A 399 -6.21 -13.70 6.89
CA GLY A 399 -6.10 -12.33 6.37
C GLY A 399 -6.43 -12.20 4.89
N ASN A 400 -6.77 -13.32 4.25
CA ASN A 400 -7.28 -13.33 2.88
C ASN A 400 -8.58 -12.52 2.76
N CYS A 401 -9.32 -12.33 3.85
CA CYS A 401 -10.49 -11.44 3.92
C CYS A 401 -10.21 -9.94 3.64
N TRP A 402 -8.96 -9.47 3.68
CA TRP A 402 -8.64 -8.03 3.63
C TRP A 402 -8.38 -7.51 2.21
N GLY A 403 -8.72 -6.26 1.90
CA GLY A 403 -9.01 -5.73 0.55
C GLY A 403 -8.00 -5.90 -0.62
N PHE A 404 -6.77 -6.41 -0.42
CA PHE A 404 -5.93 -6.90 -1.53
C PHE A 404 -6.09 -8.39 -1.81
N TRP A 405 -6.58 -9.13 -0.82
CA TRP A 405 -6.56 -10.57 -0.67
C TRP A 405 -7.95 -11.21 -0.80
N SER A 406 -9.02 -10.39 -0.78
CA SER A 406 -10.41 -10.84 -0.60
C SER A 406 -11.16 -11.16 -1.87
N ASP A 407 -11.90 -12.28 -1.83
CA ASP A 407 -12.86 -12.80 -2.82
C ASP A 407 -14.12 -11.96 -2.93
N GLU A 408 -14.45 -11.23 -1.87
CA GLU A 408 -15.53 -10.25 -1.87
C GLU A 408 -14.93 -8.84 -1.90
N LEU A 409 -15.36 -8.05 -2.89
CA LEU A 409 -15.24 -6.60 -2.83
C LEU A 409 -15.78 -6.17 -1.47
N LEU A 410 -14.95 -5.49 -0.66
CA LEU A 410 -15.42 -4.87 0.57
C LEU A 410 -16.75 -4.15 0.23
N PRO A 411 -17.89 -4.50 0.86
CA PRO A 411 -19.08 -3.71 0.69
C PRO A 411 -18.74 -2.27 1.08
N PRO A 412 -19.39 -1.27 0.46
CA PRO A 412 -19.17 0.13 0.83
C PRO A 412 -19.31 0.26 2.34
N PRO A 413 -18.54 1.15 2.99
CA PRO A 413 -18.61 1.33 4.43
C PRO A 413 -20.08 1.49 4.83
N GLN A 414 -20.60 0.52 5.58
CA GLN A 414 -21.93 0.64 6.16
C GLN A 414 -21.87 1.82 7.14
N ASN A 415 -22.79 2.76 6.92
CA ASN A 415 -22.78 4.14 7.44
C ASN A 415 -22.63 4.28 8.96
#